data_AF-A0A7S0WPV5-F1
#
_entry.id   AF-A0A7S0WPV5-F1
#
_cell.length_a   1.000
_cell.length_b   1.000
_cell.length_c   1.000
_cell.angle_alpha   90.00
_cell.angle_beta   90.00
_cell.angle_gamma   90.00
#
_symmetry.space_group_name_H-M   'P 1'
#
loop_
_entity.id
_entity.type
_entity.pdbx_description
1 polymer ?
#
loop_
_entity_poly.entity_id
_entity_poly.type
_entity_poly.pdbx_seq_one_letter_code
_entity_poly.pdbx_strand_id
1 'polypeptide(L)'
;QVMSPPKSSFAGPRLSIAQAPATVAQPLRLNVEMSRRCEFTKKKANNGYTVSFSHTRNKTLQHVNVQSKKIFWEKEKRWVHVKIATSTLKTITKKGIDAVAKDCGIDLYSLPYTDVSDARVNWLKENNAPPKKKNKRAMKQPTPA
;
A
#
# COMPACT_ATOMS: atom_id res chain seq x y z
N GLN A 1 -17.22 42.33 -59.36
CA GLN A 1 -17.02 42.88 -58.00
C GLN A 1 -17.44 41.80 -57.02
N VAL A 2 -16.51 41.16 -56.32
CA VAL A 2 -16.80 40.12 -55.32
C VAL A 2 -16.44 40.69 -53.96
N MET A 3 -17.44 40.84 -53.10
CA MET A 3 -17.30 41.36 -51.74
C MET A 3 -16.50 40.39 -50.87
N SER A 4 -15.37 40.85 -50.34
CA SER A 4 -14.62 40.16 -49.28
C SER A 4 -15.39 40.23 -47.95
N PRO A 5 -15.48 39.16 -47.15
CA PRO A 5 -16.14 39.20 -45.85
C PRO A 5 -15.31 39.98 -44.81
N PRO A 6 -15.96 40.62 -43.82
CA PRO A 6 -15.26 41.39 -42.78
C PRO A 6 -14.46 40.47 -41.85
N LYS A 7 -13.21 40.83 -41.61
CA LYS A 7 -12.31 40.16 -40.66
C LYS A 7 -12.84 40.38 -39.24
N SER A 8 -13.31 39.31 -38.61
CA SER A 8 -13.70 39.31 -37.20
C SER A 8 -12.52 39.69 -36.32
N SER A 9 -12.61 40.82 -35.62
CA SER A 9 -11.59 41.36 -34.72
C SER A 9 -11.79 40.91 -33.26
N PHE A 10 -12.04 39.62 -33.03
CA PHE A 10 -12.09 39.04 -31.69
C PHE A 10 -10.84 38.19 -31.44
N ALA A 11 -9.69 38.86 -31.37
CA ALA A 11 -8.45 38.27 -30.85
C ALA A 11 -8.29 38.71 -29.39
N GLY A 12 -9.01 38.05 -28.48
CA GLY A 12 -8.73 38.15 -27.04
C GLY A 12 -7.39 37.50 -26.70
N PRO A 13 -6.69 37.94 -25.64
CA PRO A 13 -5.45 37.31 -25.21
C PRO A 13 -5.74 35.86 -24.81
N ARG A 14 -5.13 34.92 -25.53
CA ARG A 14 -5.16 33.50 -25.17
C ARG A 14 -4.35 33.37 -23.89
N LEU A 15 -5.02 33.26 -22.74
CA LEU A 15 -4.38 32.95 -21.47
C LEU A 15 -3.52 31.71 -21.68
N SER A 16 -2.20 31.89 -21.68
CA SER A 16 -1.26 30.79 -21.62
C SER A 16 -1.44 30.14 -20.27
N ILE A 17 -2.20 29.04 -20.25
CA ILE A 17 -2.17 28.10 -19.14
C ILE A 17 -0.71 27.66 -19.03
N ALA A 18 -0.01 28.19 -18.03
CA ALA A 18 1.30 27.71 -17.67
C ALA A 18 1.17 26.21 -17.42
N GLN A 19 1.77 25.42 -18.30
CA GLN A 19 1.82 23.98 -18.18
C GLN A 19 2.69 23.72 -16.93
N ALA A 20 2.05 23.33 -15.83
CA ALA A 20 2.75 22.95 -14.61
C ALA A 20 3.82 21.90 -14.96
N PRO A 21 5.03 21.96 -14.37
CA PRO A 21 6.07 20.99 -14.66
C PRO A 21 5.57 19.60 -14.28
N ALA A 22 5.35 18.78 -15.30
CA ALA A 22 5.23 17.35 -15.12
C ALA A 22 6.56 16.86 -14.55
N THR A 23 6.58 16.52 -13.25
CA THR A 23 7.08 15.26 -12.67
C THR A 23 7.22 15.44 -11.15
N VAL A 24 6.10 15.60 -10.43
CA VAL A 24 6.11 15.16 -9.03
C VAL A 24 6.02 13.65 -9.11
N ALA A 25 7.15 12.96 -8.91
CA ALA A 25 7.18 11.51 -8.76
C ALA A 25 6.17 11.14 -7.67
N GLN A 26 5.01 10.61 -8.09
CA GLN A 26 4.01 10.15 -7.14
C GLN A 26 4.70 9.13 -6.23
N PRO A 27 4.56 9.22 -4.89
CA PRO A 27 5.17 8.22 -4.02
C PRO A 27 4.62 6.88 -4.49
N LEU A 28 5.51 5.94 -4.83
CA LEU A 28 5.17 4.61 -5.33
C LEU A 28 4.10 4.03 -4.39
N ARG A 29 2.83 4.15 -4.80
CA ARG A 29 1.73 3.52 -4.10
C ARG A 29 1.91 2.06 -4.45
N LEU A 30 2.61 1.33 -3.58
CA LEU A 30 2.64 -0.11 -3.65
C LEU A 30 1.19 -0.54 -3.46
N ASN A 31 0.51 -0.76 -4.59
CA ASN A 31 -0.85 -1.22 -4.61
C ASN A 31 -0.88 -2.49 -3.77
N VAL A 32 -1.63 -2.43 -2.67
CA VAL A 32 -1.97 -3.62 -1.89
C VAL A 32 -2.64 -4.59 -2.85
N GLU A 33 -1.87 -5.63 -3.24
CA GLU A 33 -2.20 -6.52 -4.34
C GLU A 33 -3.62 -7.05 -4.18
N MET A 34 -4.42 -7.08 -5.25
CA MET A 34 -5.85 -7.39 -5.13
C MET A 34 -6.12 -8.87 -4.78
N SER A 35 -5.08 -9.71 -4.80
CA SER A 35 -5.17 -11.14 -4.50
C SER A 35 -5.76 -11.41 -3.10
N ARG A 36 -6.62 -12.44 -2.99
CA ARG A 36 -7.24 -12.88 -1.72
C ARG A 36 -6.25 -13.70 -0.89
N ARG A 37 -5.11 -13.09 -0.53
CA ARG A 37 -4.04 -13.68 0.28
C ARG A 37 -3.70 -12.75 1.44
N CYS A 38 -3.34 -13.32 2.58
CA CYS A 38 -2.82 -12.54 3.71
C CYS A 38 -1.36 -12.15 3.44
N GLU A 39 -1.00 -10.87 3.55
CA GLU A 39 0.38 -10.42 3.32
C GLU A 39 1.37 -10.98 4.36
N PHE A 40 0.92 -11.09 5.61
CA PHE A 40 1.73 -11.61 6.71
C PHE A 40 2.00 -13.11 6.58
N THR A 41 0.94 -13.90 6.68
CA THR A 41 1.06 -15.37 6.77
C THR A 41 1.00 -16.05 5.41
N LYS A 42 0.72 -15.34 4.32
CA LYS A 42 0.53 -15.89 2.96
C LYS A 42 -0.57 -16.96 2.87
N LYS A 43 -1.49 -17.00 3.83
CA LYS A 43 -2.66 -17.89 3.82
C LYS A 43 -3.47 -17.63 2.55
N LYS A 44 -3.74 -18.69 1.80
CA LYS A 44 -4.51 -18.71 0.57
C LYS A 44 -5.77 -19.54 0.74
N ALA A 45 -6.68 -19.44 -0.23
CA ALA A 45 -7.88 -20.27 -0.25
C ALA A 45 -7.52 -21.77 -0.24
N ASN A 46 -8.35 -22.55 0.45
CA ASN A 46 -8.27 -24.00 0.46
C ASN A 46 -9.23 -24.58 -0.58
N ASN A 47 -8.87 -25.70 -1.21
CA ASN A 47 -9.78 -26.45 -2.07
C ASN A 47 -10.66 -27.33 -1.19
N GLY A 48 -11.98 -27.19 -1.30
CA GLY A 48 -12.95 -27.95 -0.52
C GLY A 48 -14.12 -28.46 -1.36
N TYR A 49 -15.07 -29.08 -0.68
CA TYR A 49 -16.32 -29.54 -1.29
C TYR A 49 -17.50 -28.98 -0.51
N THR A 50 -18.56 -28.60 -1.22
CA THR A 50 -19.90 -28.49 -0.65
C THR A 50 -20.59 -29.83 -0.86
N VAL A 51 -20.97 -30.48 0.24
CA VAL A 51 -21.60 -31.82 0.22
C VAL A 51 -23.10 -31.64 0.47
N SER A 52 -23.93 -32.19 -0.42
CA SER A 52 -25.38 -32.20 -0.23
C SER A 52 -25.83 -33.30 0.74
N PHE A 53 -27.10 -33.28 1.15
CA PHE A 53 -27.70 -34.34 1.95
C PHE A 53 -27.60 -35.73 1.28
N SER A 54 -27.68 -35.78 -0.05
CA SER A 54 -27.48 -37.00 -0.86
C SER A 54 -26.00 -37.38 -1.07
N HIS A 55 -25.06 -36.76 -0.36
CA HIS A 55 -23.61 -36.93 -0.47
C HIS A 55 -23.00 -36.57 -1.84
N THR A 56 -23.69 -35.75 -2.62
CA THR A 56 -23.15 -35.22 -3.88
C THR A 56 -22.09 -34.16 -3.57
N ARG A 57 -20.89 -34.29 -4.15
CA ARG A 57 -19.73 -33.45 -3.83
C ARG A 57 -19.46 -32.43 -4.94
N ASN A 58 -19.72 -31.16 -4.65
CA ASN A 58 -19.44 -30.05 -5.56
C ASN A 58 -18.12 -29.35 -5.16
N LYS A 59 -17.17 -29.22 -6.10
CA LYS A 59 -15.88 -28.55 -5.85
C LYS A 59 -16.10 -27.06 -5.57
N THR A 60 -15.50 -26.55 -4.50
CA THR A 60 -15.56 -25.13 -4.13
C THR A 60 -14.25 -24.64 -3.52
N LEU A 61 -14.01 -23.33 -3.53
CA LEU A 61 -12.86 -22.71 -2.88
C LEU A 61 -13.28 -22.09 -1.54
N GLN A 62 -12.66 -22.53 -0.45
CA GLN A 62 -12.83 -21.96 0.87
C GLN A 62 -11.87 -20.78 1.04
N HIS A 63 -12.39 -19.56 0.92
CA HIS A 63 -11.58 -18.36 1.03
C HIS A 63 -11.19 -18.04 2.48
N VAL A 64 -10.01 -17.46 2.65
CA VAL A 64 -9.59 -16.88 3.93
C VAL A 64 -10.35 -15.57 4.15
N ASN A 65 -10.76 -15.32 5.39
CA ASN A 65 -11.33 -14.03 5.80
C ASN A 65 -10.23 -12.95 5.86
N VAL A 66 -9.90 -12.39 4.70
CA VAL A 66 -8.91 -11.31 4.52
C VAL A 66 -9.63 -9.97 4.54
N GLN A 67 -9.06 -9.01 5.26
CA GLN A 67 -9.58 -7.67 5.46
C GLN A 67 -8.51 -6.65 5.12
N SER A 68 -8.87 -5.60 4.39
CA SER A 68 -7.98 -4.46 4.15
C SER A 68 -8.03 -3.53 5.37
N LYS A 69 -6.94 -3.47 6.14
CA LYS A 69 -6.88 -2.66 7.37
C LYS A 69 -5.62 -1.81 7.43
N LYS A 70 -5.69 -0.75 8.22
CA LYS A 70 -4.55 0.05 8.64
C LYS A 70 -4.11 -0.40 10.03
N ILE A 71 -2.83 -0.68 10.20
CA ILE A 71 -2.27 -1.08 11.49
C ILE A 71 -1.29 0.00 11.91
N PHE A 72 -1.41 0.48 13.14
CA PHE A 72 -0.50 1.48 13.68
C PHE A 72 0.85 0.84 13.99
N TRP A 73 1.94 1.50 13.59
CA TRP A 73 3.29 1.10 13.92
C TRP A 73 3.95 2.14 14.82
N GLU A 74 4.23 1.73 16.06
CA GLU A 74 4.73 2.61 17.12
C GLU A 74 6.14 3.13 16.82
N LYS A 75 7.02 2.28 16.28
CA LYS A 75 8.44 2.61 16.08
C LYS A 75 8.65 3.80 15.15
N GLU A 76 7.89 3.87 14.06
CA GLU A 76 7.99 4.94 13.06
C GLU A 76 6.78 5.90 13.12
N LYS A 77 5.89 5.72 14.10
CA LYS A 77 4.67 6.52 14.33
C LYS A 77 3.87 6.75 13.02
N ARG A 78 3.55 5.65 12.34
CA ARG A 78 2.80 5.67 11.06
C ARG A 78 1.80 4.54 10.95
N TRP A 79 0.82 4.72 10.07
CA TRP A 79 -0.18 3.70 9.73
C TRP A 79 0.30 2.88 8.54
N VAL A 80 0.41 1.56 8.70
CA VAL A 80 0.76 0.64 7.61
C VAL A 80 -0.52 0.06 7.01
N HIS A 81 -0.69 0.14 5.70
CA HIS A 81 -1.84 -0.40 4.97
C HIS A 81 -1.55 -1.83 4.53
N VAL A 82 -2.38 -2.78 4.97
CA VAL A 82 -2.14 -4.22 4.75
C VAL A 82 -3.45 -4.96 4.51
N LYS A 83 -3.44 -5.95 3.60
CA LYS A 83 -4.40 -7.05 3.58
C LYS A 83 -4.03 -8.14 4.56
N ILE A 84 -4.86 -8.30 5.58
CA ILE A 84 -4.58 -9.19 6.69
C ILE A 84 -5.72 -10.18 6.93
N ALA A 85 -5.38 -11.43 7.24
CA ALA A 85 -6.35 -12.39 7.73
C ALA A 85 -6.78 -12.02 9.17
N THR A 86 -8.04 -12.23 9.51
CA THR A 86 -8.55 -11.96 10.87
C THR A 86 -7.81 -12.76 11.96
N SER A 87 -7.36 -13.98 11.65
CA SER A 87 -6.51 -14.77 12.56
C SER A 87 -5.17 -14.07 12.86
N THR A 88 -4.53 -13.50 11.84
CA THR A 88 -3.27 -12.76 12.00
C THR A 88 -3.50 -11.46 12.76
N LEU A 89 -4.62 -10.78 12.55
CA LEU A 89 -4.98 -9.59 13.31
C LEU A 89 -5.01 -9.89 14.82
N LYS A 90 -5.62 -11.02 15.22
CA LYS A 90 -5.60 -11.49 16.62
C LYS A 90 -4.18 -11.72 17.13
N THR A 91 -3.29 -12.27 16.31
CA THR A 91 -1.88 -12.49 16.68
C THR A 91 -1.12 -11.17 16.85
N ILE A 92 -1.34 -10.19 15.97
CA ILE A 92 -0.72 -8.86 16.08
C ILE A 92 -1.17 -8.17 17.36
N THR A 93 -2.45 -8.24 17.73
CA THR A 93 -2.92 -7.67 18.99
C THR A 93 -2.24 -8.32 20.21
N LYS A 94 -1.89 -9.61 20.15
CA LYS A 94 -1.26 -10.32 21.27
C LYS A 94 0.26 -10.13 21.36
N LYS A 95 0.97 -10.16 20.23
CA LYS A 95 2.44 -10.17 20.18
C LYS A 95 3.07 -8.84 19.73
N GLY A 96 2.26 -7.92 19.20
CA GLY A 96 2.73 -6.73 18.50
C GLY A 96 3.08 -6.99 17.04
N ILE A 97 3.14 -5.92 16.24
CA ILE A 97 3.39 -5.99 14.80
C ILE A 97 4.84 -6.40 14.47
N ASP A 98 5.82 -5.92 15.25
CA ASP A 98 7.24 -6.16 15.00
C ASP A 98 7.62 -7.63 15.18
N ALA A 99 7.08 -8.30 16.20
CA ALA A 99 7.32 -9.72 16.44
C ALA A 99 6.76 -10.57 15.31
N VAL A 100 5.50 -10.32 14.93
CA VAL A 100 4.83 -11.05 13.85
C VAL A 100 5.50 -10.82 12.50
N ALA A 101 5.96 -9.59 12.22
CA ALA A 101 6.69 -9.28 11.00
C ALA A 101 8.04 -10.01 10.92
N LYS A 102 8.77 -10.13 12.04
CA LYS A 102 10.02 -10.91 12.11
C LYS A 102 9.76 -12.40 11.88
N ASP A 103 8.75 -12.96 12.54
CA ASP A 103 8.37 -14.37 12.40
C ASP A 103 8.01 -14.73 10.95
N CYS A 104 7.32 -13.81 10.25
CA CYS A 104 6.90 -14.00 8.87
C CYS A 104 7.96 -13.57 7.83
N GLY A 105 9.06 -12.96 8.26
CA GLY A 105 10.14 -12.47 7.39
C GLY A 105 9.75 -11.29 6.50
N ILE A 106 8.91 -10.38 7.00
CA ILE A 106 8.34 -9.26 6.23
C ILE A 106 8.96 -7.93 6.67
N ASP A 107 9.29 -7.11 5.67
CA ASP A 107 9.89 -5.80 5.86
C ASP A 107 8.79 -4.72 5.91
N LEU A 108 8.40 -4.27 7.11
CA LEU A 108 7.38 -3.21 7.32
C LEU A 108 7.73 -1.87 6.65
N TYR A 109 9.01 -1.60 6.40
CA TYR A 109 9.48 -0.42 5.67
C TYR A 109 9.08 -0.43 4.20
N SER A 110 8.85 -1.60 3.62
CA SER A 110 8.44 -1.72 2.22
C SER A 110 6.93 -1.58 2.02
N LEU A 111 6.12 -1.69 3.07
CA LEU A 111 4.66 -1.68 2.92
C LEU A 111 4.13 -0.26 2.72
N PRO A 112 3.02 -0.10 1.98
CA PRO A 112 2.36 1.19 1.81
C PRO A 112 1.90 1.73 3.16
N TYR A 113 2.03 3.04 3.36
CA TYR A 113 1.74 3.65 4.65
C TYR A 113 1.15 5.05 4.53
N THR A 114 0.62 5.55 5.64
CA THR A 114 0.19 6.93 5.82
C THR A 114 0.81 7.45 7.11
N ASP A 115 1.39 8.64 7.05
CA ASP A 115 1.98 9.31 8.20
C ASP A 115 0.91 9.89 9.13
N VAL A 116 1.28 10.07 10.41
CA VAL A 116 0.38 10.63 11.44
C VAL A 116 0.43 12.17 11.47
N SER A 117 1.55 12.78 11.09
CA SER A 117 1.76 14.24 11.21
C SER A 117 2.04 14.89 9.85
N ASP A 118 1.29 15.95 9.54
CA ASP A 118 1.42 16.72 8.30
C ASP A 118 2.76 17.48 8.22
N ALA A 119 3.28 17.96 9.35
CA ALA A 119 4.59 18.62 9.42
C ALA A 119 5.73 17.68 8.99
N ARG A 120 5.65 16.40 9.37
CA ARG A 120 6.60 15.36 8.93
C ARG A 120 6.48 15.09 7.43
N VAL A 121 5.27 15.11 6.89
CA VAL A 121 5.04 14.96 5.44
C VAL A 121 5.68 16.11 4.67
N ASN A 122 5.57 17.34 5.18
CA ASN A 122 6.18 18.51 4.55
C ASN A 122 7.71 18.46 4.60
N TRP A 123 8.27 18.13 5.76
CA TRP A 123 9.72 17.93 5.91
C TRP A 123 10.25 16.80 5.01
N LEU A 124 9.53 15.69 4.87
CA LEU A 124 9.92 14.58 3.99
C LEU A 124 9.93 14.98 2.52
N LYS A 125 9.00 15.84 2.09
CA LYS A 125 8.99 16.38 0.72
C LYS A 125 10.20 17.30 0.48
N GLU A 126 10.56 18.11 1.47
CA GLU A 126 11.71 19.01 1.43
C GLU A 126 13.05 18.25 1.42
N ASN A 127 13.15 17.15 2.19
CA ASN A 127 14.39 16.40 2.40
C ASN A 127 14.51 15.10 1.58
N ASN A 128 13.47 14.74 0.81
CA ASN A 128 13.41 13.57 -0.08
C ASN A 128 13.87 12.23 0.56
N ALA A 129 13.40 11.91 1.77
CA ALA A 129 13.88 10.74 2.53
C ALA A 129 12.77 9.68 2.81
N PRO A 130 12.43 8.79 1.86
CA PRO A 130 11.45 7.73 2.12
C PRO A 130 11.99 6.69 3.11
N PRO A 131 11.11 5.88 3.77
CA PRO A 131 11.53 4.77 4.60
C PRO A 131 12.44 3.84 3.80
N LYS A 132 13.69 3.74 4.21
CA LYS A 132 14.69 2.92 3.53
C LYS A 132 14.39 1.45 3.82
N LYS A 133 14.42 0.61 2.78
CA LYS A 133 14.31 -0.85 2.94
C LYS A 133 15.44 -1.33 3.87
N LYS A 134 15.16 -2.36 4.68
CA LYS A 134 16.18 -2.95 5.55
C LYS A 134 17.32 -3.52 4.70
N ASN A 135 18.55 -3.07 4.94
CA ASN A 135 19.74 -3.61 4.29
C ASN A 135 20.01 -5.04 4.81
N LYS A 136 19.63 -6.05 4.01
CA LYS A 136 19.78 -7.47 4.37
C LYS A 136 21.24 -7.95 4.43
N ARG A 137 22.15 -7.21 3.79
CA ARG A 137 23.59 -7.52 3.70
C ARG A 137 24.46 -6.80 4.75
N ALA A 138 23.87 -5.94 5.59
CA ALA A 138 24.63 -5.27 6.64
C ALA A 138 25.02 -6.27 7.73
N MET A 139 26.27 -6.20 8.21
CA MET A 139 26.72 -7.01 9.35
C MET A 139 25.81 -6.74 10.55
N LYS A 140 25.35 -7.80 11.23
CA LYS A 140 24.66 -7.64 12.52
C LYS A 140 25.68 -7.10 13.51
N GLN A 141 25.30 -6.06 14.25
CA GLN A 141 26.14 -5.56 15.34
C GLN A 141 26.45 -6.73 16.29
N PRO A 142 27.72 -6.93 16.69
CA PRO A 142 28.06 -7.99 17.64
C PRO A 142 27.26 -7.79 18.93
N THR A 143 26.65 -8.87 19.42
CA THR A 143 25.84 -8.84 20.65
C THR A 143 26.75 -8.39 21.81
N PRO A 144 26.36 -7.38 22.60
CA PRO A 144 27.14 -7.02 23.79
C PRO A 144 27.20 -8.22 24.74
N ALA A 145 28.41 -8.48 25.24
CA ALA A 145 28.74 -9.60 26.14
C ALA A 145 28.02 -9.49 27.50
#